data_AF-A0A9P6EXD1-F1
#
_entry.id   AF-A0A9P6EXD1-F1
#
_cell.length_a   1.000
_cell.length_b   1.000
_cell.length_c   1.000
_cell.angle_alpha   90.00
_cell.angle_beta   90.00
_cell.angle_gamma   90.00
#
_symmetry.space_group_name_H-M   'P 1'
#
loop_
_entity.id
_entity.type
_entity.pdbx_description
1 polymer ?
#
loop_
_entity_poly.entity_id
_entity_poly.type
_entity_poly.pdbx_seq_one_letter_code
_entity_poly.pdbx_strand_id
1 'polypeptide(L)'
;MSEPTATTIEATQPDPTENTTPMPTKRTPEEHARLLALHKSYPPIWLTPTITLGPWFPTDRETLVEYLNDARIYSYLCGPPFPYTLEDADFWLGIQVERMTEKGTPLDFCFRDMSRGGKAVGSIAVSNGSDDVLTGDDVGYWLAPEYHGQGLMTKALRLLLHRVSMVEAGKRKFNAHAFIGNYPSRRIMEKVGFVVQEGEGWEKTVVKNGKEIRMWVLRLSVSDEDVEKWELVKEAEPLDSLVGK
;
A
#
# COMPACT_ATOMS: atom_id res chain seq x y z
N MET A 1 -33.13 13.09 -40.41
CA MET A 1 -31.74 13.10 -39.92
C MET A 1 -31.71 14.08 -38.77
N SER A 2 -31.67 13.59 -37.54
CA SER A 2 -31.68 14.42 -36.33
C SER A 2 -30.44 14.05 -35.53
N GLU A 3 -29.61 15.05 -35.26
CA GLU A 3 -28.36 14.93 -34.49
C GLU A 3 -28.64 14.53 -33.04
N PRO A 4 -27.74 13.76 -32.39
CA PRO A 4 -27.88 13.46 -30.97
C PRO A 4 -27.38 14.64 -30.13
N THR A 5 -28.26 15.14 -29.26
CA THR A 5 -27.98 16.15 -28.25
C THR A 5 -26.95 15.64 -27.25
N ALA A 6 -25.80 16.30 -27.15
CA ALA A 6 -24.81 16.02 -26.12
C ALA A 6 -25.30 16.53 -24.75
N THR A 7 -25.58 15.60 -23.84
CA THR A 7 -25.83 15.93 -22.42
C THR A 7 -24.51 16.38 -21.80
N THR A 8 -24.42 17.67 -21.49
CA THR A 8 -23.30 18.23 -20.70
C THR A 8 -23.48 17.78 -19.26
N ILE A 9 -22.61 16.88 -18.79
CA ILE A 9 -22.49 16.55 -17.37
C ILE A 9 -21.56 17.61 -16.79
N GLU A 10 -22.08 18.51 -15.96
CA GLU A 10 -21.26 19.44 -15.17
C GLU A 10 -20.33 18.63 -14.27
N ALA A 11 -19.02 18.71 -14.56
CA ALA A 11 -17.99 18.12 -13.74
C ALA A 11 -17.85 18.96 -12.46
N THR A 12 -18.53 18.56 -11.40
CA THR A 12 -18.24 19.03 -10.05
C THR A 12 -16.78 18.68 -9.74
N GLN A 13 -15.96 19.69 -9.47
CA GLN A 13 -14.59 19.49 -9.01
C GLN A 13 -14.62 18.65 -7.73
N PRO A 14 -13.85 17.55 -7.62
CA PRO A 14 -13.76 16.83 -6.37
C PRO A 14 -13.12 17.72 -5.30
N ASP A 15 -13.72 17.75 -4.12
CA ASP A 15 -13.23 18.48 -2.97
C ASP A 15 -11.84 17.93 -2.57
N PRO A 16 -10.80 18.78 -2.42
CA PRO A 16 -9.45 18.33 -2.05
C PRO A 16 -9.39 17.63 -0.67
N THR A 17 -10.47 17.62 0.10
CA THR A 17 -10.61 16.87 1.36
C THR A 17 -11.10 15.43 1.21
N GLU A 18 -11.48 14.97 0.01
CA GLU A 18 -12.10 13.65 -0.19
C GLU A 18 -11.14 12.45 -0.17
N ASN A 19 -9.82 12.65 -0.05
CA ASN A 19 -8.86 11.53 0.03
C ASN A 19 -8.45 11.18 1.46
N THR A 20 -9.36 11.34 2.43
CA THR A 20 -9.16 10.76 3.75
C THR A 20 -9.56 9.30 3.69
N THR A 21 -8.59 8.38 3.71
CA THR A 21 -8.87 7.02 4.19
C THR A 21 -9.68 7.16 5.49
N PRO A 22 -10.85 6.51 5.63
CA PRO A 22 -11.66 6.67 6.83
C PRO A 22 -10.77 6.39 8.04
N MET A 23 -10.61 7.41 8.88
CA MET A 23 -9.94 7.26 10.15
C MET A 23 -10.64 6.14 10.90
N PRO A 24 -9.92 5.12 11.40
CA PRO A 24 -10.54 4.12 12.26
C PRO A 24 -11.30 4.84 13.38
N THR A 25 -12.52 4.38 13.65
CA THR A 25 -13.34 4.87 14.77
C THR A 25 -12.46 4.97 16.01
N LYS A 26 -12.49 6.12 16.70
CA LYS A 26 -11.64 6.38 17.87
C LYS A 26 -11.78 5.21 18.86
N ARG A 27 -10.72 4.40 18.95
CA ARG A 27 -10.66 3.24 19.84
C ARG A 27 -10.64 3.69 21.30
N THR A 28 -11.06 2.79 22.18
CA THR A 28 -10.95 3.06 23.62
C THR A 28 -9.46 3.16 24.03
N PRO A 29 -9.13 3.87 25.11
CA PRO A 29 -7.75 3.95 25.61
C PRO A 29 -7.11 2.58 25.89
N GLU A 30 -7.91 1.61 26.34
CA GLU A 30 -7.46 0.25 26.63
C GLU A 30 -7.10 -0.51 25.35
N GLU A 31 -7.95 -0.44 24.32
CA GLU A 31 -7.67 -1.03 23.00
C GLU A 31 -6.45 -0.41 22.36
N HIS A 32 -6.32 0.93 22.42
CA HIS A 32 -5.14 1.64 21.92
C HIS A 32 -3.86 1.15 22.61
N ALA A 33 -3.86 1.06 23.95
CA ALA A 33 -2.69 0.61 24.71
C ALA A 33 -2.29 -0.84 24.34
N ARG A 34 -3.27 -1.72 24.16
CA ARG A 34 -3.04 -3.10 23.71
C ARG A 34 -2.41 -3.14 22.32
N LEU A 35 -2.94 -2.39 21.36
CA LEU A 35 -2.42 -2.37 19.99
C LEU A 35 -1.04 -1.73 19.91
N LEU A 36 -0.79 -0.69 20.69
CA LEU A 36 0.54 -0.10 20.82
C LEU A 36 1.56 -1.12 21.35
N ALA A 37 1.17 -2.01 22.27
CA ALA A 37 2.04 -3.08 22.74
C ALA A 37 2.34 -4.09 21.62
N LEU A 38 1.33 -4.53 20.88
CA LEU A 38 1.48 -5.44 19.72
C LEU A 38 2.31 -4.82 18.61
N HIS A 39 2.12 -3.53 18.33
CA HIS A 39 2.91 -2.75 17.39
C HIS A 39 4.40 -2.78 17.75
N LYS A 40 4.73 -2.57 19.03
CA LYS A 40 6.12 -2.53 19.51
C LYS A 40 6.78 -3.91 19.51
N SER A 41 6.01 -4.98 19.68
CA SER A 41 6.52 -6.35 19.72
C SER A 41 6.29 -7.15 18.43
N TYR A 42 5.82 -6.50 17.36
CA TYR A 42 5.49 -7.20 16.12
C TYR A 42 6.75 -7.86 15.53
N PRO A 43 6.74 -9.18 15.30
CA PRO A 43 7.91 -9.88 14.79
C PRO A 43 8.20 -9.47 13.34
N PRO A 44 9.47 -9.18 12.99
CA PRO A 44 9.82 -8.87 11.61
C PRO A 44 9.61 -10.09 10.71
N ILE A 45 9.07 -9.87 9.52
CA ILE A 45 8.91 -10.90 8.49
C ILE A 45 10.03 -10.75 7.48
N TRP A 46 10.87 -11.76 7.33
CA TRP A 46 12.05 -11.68 6.46
C TRP A 46 11.71 -12.03 5.00
N LEU A 47 11.89 -11.07 4.09
CA LEU A 47 11.74 -11.27 2.64
C LEU A 47 13.03 -11.75 1.96
N THR A 48 14.16 -11.36 2.57
CA THR A 48 15.53 -11.74 2.25
C THR A 48 16.33 -11.71 3.56
N PRO A 49 17.59 -12.19 3.59
CA PRO A 49 18.40 -12.13 4.80
C PRO A 49 18.65 -10.72 5.36
N THR A 50 18.43 -9.66 4.59
CA THR A 50 18.65 -8.26 5.01
C THR A 50 17.40 -7.40 4.96
N ILE A 51 16.34 -7.82 4.26
CA ILE A 51 15.11 -7.04 4.11
C ILE A 51 13.96 -7.67 4.89
N THR A 52 13.36 -6.89 5.78
CA THR A 52 12.19 -7.29 6.58
C THR A 52 10.96 -6.46 6.27
N LEU A 53 9.78 -6.99 6.62
CA LEU A 53 8.52 -6.26 6.73
C LEU A 53 8.10 -6.19 8.19
N GLY A 54 7.55 -5.06 8.59
CA GLY A 54 7.00 -4.85 9.94
C GLY A 54 6.22 -3.54 10.03
N PRO A 55 5.85 -3.09 11.23
CA PRO A 55 5.15 -1.82 11.41
C PRO A 55 6.07 -0.62 11.20
N TRP A 56 5.43 0.53 10.96
CA TRP A 56 6.06 1.85 10.91
C TRP A 56 6.22 2.43 12.32
N PHE A 57 7.37 3.03 12.64
CA PHE A 57 7.62 3.66 13.94
C PHE A 57 7.70 5.19 13.80
N PRO A 58 7.41 5.96 14.86
CA PRO A 58 7.58 7.41 14.87
C PRO A 58 8.98 7.89 14.44
N THR A 59 10.00 7.06 14.67
CA THR A 59 11.40 7.32 14.29
C THR A 59 11.68 7.20 12.79
N ASP A 60 10.70 6.81 11.97
CA ASP A 60 10.88 6.68 10.51
C ASP A 60 10.51 7.97 9.76
N ARG A 61 10.10 9.04 10.45
CA ARG A 61 9.62 10.28 9.86
C ARG A 61 10.61 10.92 8.88
N GLU A 62 11.92 10.90 9.19
CA GLU A 62 12.94 11.47 8.30
C GLU A 62 13.06 10.68 7.00
N THR A 63 12.86 9.35 7.07
CA THR A 63 12.85 8.49 5.88
C THR A 63 11.66 8.80 4.97
N LEU A 64 10.48 9.06 5.56
CA LEU A 64 9.30 9.46 4.79
C LEU A 64 9.56 10.78 4.06
N VAL A 65 10.11 11.78 4.75
CA VAL A 65 10.47 13.06 4.12
C VAL A 65 11.51 12.89 3.01
N GLU A 66 12.54 12.07 3.23
CA GLU A 66 13.57 11.79 2.22
C GLU A 66 12.95 11.20 0.94
N TYR A 67 12.21 10.10 1.07
CA TYR A 67 11.73 9.35 -0.10
C TYR A 67 10.47 9.92 -0.73
N LEU A 68 9.56 10.55 0.04
CA LEU A 68 8.34 11.15 -0.51
C LEU A 68 8.58 12.50 -1.18
N ASN A 69 9.79 13.06 -1.07
CA ASN A 69 10.23 14.18 -1.91
C ASN A 69 11.14 13.75 -3.09
N ASP A 70 11.47 12.45 -3.21
CA ASP A 70 12.21 11.93 -4.37
C ASP A 70 11.28 11.85 -5.58
N ALA A 71 11.62 12.56 -6.67
CA ALA A 71 10.83 12.56 -7.89
C ALA A 71 10.65 11.17 -8.52
N ARG A 72 11.56 10.22 -8.26
CA ARG A 72 11.44 8.82 -8.73
C ARG A 72 10.35 8.04 -8.02
N ILE A 73 9.90 8.51 -6.85
CA ILE A 73 8.82 7.93 -6.05
C ILE A 73 7.56 8.80 -6.15
N TYR A 74 7.66 10.06 -5.74
CA TYR A 74 6.53 10.98 -5.61
C TYR A 74 5.73 11.15 -6.92
N SER A 75 6.42 11.14 -8.06
CA SER A 75 5.79 11.31 -9.38
C SER A 75 4.78 10.20 -9.71
N TYR A 76 4.84 9.07 -8.99
CA TYR A 76 3.95 7.92 -9.19
C TYR A 76 2.99 7.66 -8.02
N LEU A 77 2.94 8.57 -7.03
CA LEU A 77 2.02 8.48 -5.90
C LEU A 77 0.89 9.51 -6.03
N CYS A 78 -0.32 9.20 -5.60
CA CYS A 78 -1.43 10.16 -5.60
C CYS A 78 -1.65 10.83 -4.24
N GLY A 79 -1.45 10.07 -3.14
CA GLY A 79 -1.86 10.48 -1.79
C GLY A 79 -1.01 11.56 -1.12
N PRO A 80 0.33 11.44 -1.07
CA PRO A 80 1.15 12.36 -0.28
C PRO A 80 1.10 13.81 -0.78
N PRO A 81 1.07 14.82 0.11
CA PRO A 81 1.27 16.22 -0.25
C PRO A 81 2.69 16.47 -0.80
N PHE A 82 2.86 17.61 -1.46
CA PHE A 82 4.17 18.04 -1.94
C PHE A 82 4.38 19.55 -1.81
N PRO A 83 5.53 19.99 -1.25
CA PRO A 83 6.58 19.17 -0.64
C PRO A 83 6.07 18.39 0.59
N TYR A 84 6.60 17.20 0.83
CA TYR A 84 6.23 16.38 1.98
C TYR A 84 7.05 16.79 3.20
N THR A 85 6.37 17.15 4.30
CA THR A 85 7.00 17.76 5.49
C THR A 85 7.13 16.77 6.64
N LEU A 86 7.85 17.17 7.70
CA LEU A 86 7.95 16.38 8.93
C LEU A 86 6.59 16.31 9.64
N GLU A 87 5.80 17.38 9.57
CA GLU A 87 4.45 17.45 10.10
C GLU A 87 3.52 16.46 9.39
N ASP A 88 3.64 16.35 8.06
CA ASP A 88 2.90 15.33 7.28
C ASP A 88 3.31 13.92 7.69
N ALA A 89 4.61 13.69 7.93
CA ALA A 89 5.16 12.42 8.38
C ALA A 89 4.65 12.05 9.79
N ASP A 90 4.71 12.99 10.73
CA ASP A 90 4.24 12.81 12.10
C ASP A 90 2.73 12.50 12.13
N PHE A 91 1.94 13.23 11.33
CA PHE A 91 0.52 12.99 11.19
C PHE A 91 0.22 11.59 10.64
N TRP A 92 0.89 11.20 9.55
CA TRP A 92 0.69 9.88 8.93
C TRP A 92 1.19 8.74 9.83
N LEU A 93 2.31 8.91 10.55
CA LEU A 93 2.80 7.91 11.50
C LEU A 93 1.89 7.78 12.73
N GLY A 94 1.25 8.87 13.15
CA GLY A 94 0.32 8.90 14.28
C GLY A 94 -0.93 8.02 14.08
N ILE A 95 -1.28 7.69 12.84
CA ILE A 95 -2.46 6.86 12.53
C ILE A 95 -2.12 5.35 12.38
N GLN A 96 -0.83 4.97 12.38
CA GLN A 96 -0.43 3.59 12.03
C GLN A 96 -0.80 2.56 13.10
N VAL A 97 -0.68 2.91 14.38
CA VAL A 97 -1.16 2.05 15.49
C VAL A 97 -2.65 1.78 15.35
N GLU A 98 -3.40 2.80 14.93
CA GLU A 98 -4.84 2.66 14.76
C GLU A 98 -5.23 1.87 13.51
N ARG A 99 -4.33 1.75 12.54
CA ARG A 99 -4.53 0.93 11.35
C ARG A 99 -4.14 -0.54 11.53
N MET A 100 -3.74 -0.96 12.72
CA MET A 100 -3.60 -2.38 13.02
C MET A 100 -4.98 -3.06 13.06
N THR A 101 -5.04 -4.33 12.63
CA THR A 101 -6.23 -5.17 12.80
C THR A 101 -6.46 -5.50 14.27
N GLU A 102 -7.64 -6.02 14.61
CA GLU A 102 -7.95 -6.49 15.98
C GLU A 102 -6.98 -7.58 16.49
N LYS A 103 -6.35 -8.31 15.57
CA LYS A 103 -5.33 -9.33 15.85
C LYS A 103 -3.93 -8.74 16.01
N GLY A 104 -3.77 -7.43 15.83
CA GLY A 104 -2.48 -6.74 15.89
C GLY A 104 -1.63 -6.96 14.62
N THR A 105 -2.25 -7.16 13.47
CA THR A 105 -1.53 -7.20 12.18
C THR A 105 -1.56 -5.80 11.55
N PRO A 106 -0.42 -5.23 11.13
CA PRO A 106 -0.40 -3.98 10.38
C PRO A 106 -1.14 -4.13 9.04
N LEU A 107 -1.99 -3.16 8.70
CA LEU A 107 -2.50 -3.01 7.33
C LEU A 107 -1.52 -2.24 6.42
N ASP A 108 -0.49 -1.65 7.03
CA ASP A 108 0.57 -0.88 6.39
C ASP A 108 1.92 -1.44 6.85
N PHE A 109 2.58 -2.18 5.97
CA PHE A 109 3.90 -2.73 6.22
C PHE A 109 4.99 -1.78 5.73
N CYS A 110 5.98 -1.56 6.60
CA CYS A 110 7.25 -0.91 6.33
C CYS A 110 8.27 -1.95 5.88
N PHE A 111 8.95 -1.70 4.76
CA PHE A 111 10.17 -2.42 4.42
C PHE A 111 11.34 -1.85 5.20
N ARG A 112 12.16 -2.70 5.81
CA ARG A 112 13.39 -2.28 6.51
C ARG A 112 14.61 -2.99 5.97
N ASP A 113 15.70 -2.24 5.80
CA ASP A 113 17.01 -2.79 5.50
C ASP A 113 17.85 -2.93 6.78
N MET A 114 17.99 -4.17 7.23
CA MET A 114 18.73 -4.54 8.43
C MET A 114 20.25 -4.35 8.26
N SER A 115 20.76 -4.39 7.02
CA SER A 115 22.18 -4.08 6.76
C SER A 115 22.51 -2.59 6.94
N ARG A 116 21.48 -1.74 6.95
CA ARG A 116 21.56 -0.28 7.17
C ARG A 116 20.95 0.14 8.50
N GLY A 117 21.11 -0.68 9.53
CA GLY A 117 20.63 -0.38 10.88
C GLY A 117 19.10 -0.34 11.01
N GLY A 118 18.37 -1.06 10.15
CA GLY A 118 16.91 -1.12 10.18
C GLY A 118 16.23 0.09 9.53
N LYS A 119 16.94 0.84 8.68
CA LYS A 119 16.38 1.98 7.94
C LYS A 119 15.13 1.55 7.18
N ALA A 120 14.05 2.33 7.32
CA ALA A 120 12.85 2.16 6.51
C ALA A 120 13.14 2.50 5.03
N VAL A 121 12.60 1.72 4.10
CA VAL A 121 12.95 1.83 2.66
C VAL A 121 11.76 1.63 1.73
N GLY A 122 10.55 1.50 2.26
CA GLY A 122 9.36 1.33 1.44
C GLY A 122 8.11 1.10 2.25
N SER A 123 6.98 1.24 1.59
CA SER A 123 5.66 0.97 2.16
C SER A 123 4.87 0.05 1.24
N ILE A 124 4.08 -0.83 1.83
CA ILE A 124 2.98 -1.52 1.16
C ILE A 124 1.79 -1.56 2.10
N ALA A 125 0.63 -1.15 1.60
CA ALA A 125 -0.55 -1.01 2.41
C ALA A 125 -1.81 -1.47 1.67
N VAL A 126 -2.77 -1.91 2.46
CA VAL A 126 -4.16 -2.04 2.05
C VAL A 126 -4.96 -0.95 2.76
N SER A 127 -5.66 -0.12 2.00
CA SER A 127 -6.59 0.88 2.54
C SER A 127 -8.02 0.42 2.35
N ASN A 128 -8.78 0.45 3.44
CA ASN A 128 -10.24 0.31 3.42
C ASN A 128 -10.83 1.63 2.91
N GLY A 129 -10.76 1.87 1.60
CA GLY A 129 -10.95 3.19 1.01
C GLY A 129 -12.33 3.45 0.39
N SER A 130 -13.25 2.49 0.38
CA SER A 130 -14.54 2.70 -0.28
C SER A 130 -15.73 2.44 0.64
N ASP A 131 -16.64 3.42 0.67
CA ASP A 131 -18.00 3.29 1.21
C ASP A 131 -18.87 2.33 0.37
N ASP A 132 -18.34 1.85 -0.76
CA ASP A 132 -18.99 0.88 -1.62
C ASP A 132 -18.44 -0.53 -1.37
N VAL A 133 -19.21 -1.31 -0.61
CA VAL A 133 -19.00 -2.74 -0.27
C VAL A 133 -18.78 -3.62 -1.52
N LEU A 134 -19.13 -3.14 -2.72
CA LEU A 134 -18.92 -3.84 -3.99
C LEU A 134 -17.50 -3.70 -4.57
N THR A 135 -16.67 -2.77 -4.08
CA THR A 135 -15.41 -2.41 -4.74
C THR A 135 -14.14 -3.01 -4.13
N GLY A 136 -14.10 -3.45 -2.87
CA GLY A 136 -12.90 -4.10 -2.29
C GLY A 136 -11.78 -3.11 -1.92
N ASP A 137 -10.78 -3.59 -1.18
CA ASP A 137 -9.75 -2.71 -0.60
C ASP A 137 -8.70 -2.29 -1.64
N ASP A 138 -8.29 -1.03 -1.59
CA ASP A 138 -7.23 -0.50 -2.46
C ASP A 138 -5.85 -0.89 -1.91
N VAL A 139 -4.99 -1.39 -2.78
CA VAL A 139 -3.59 -1.69 -2.47
C VAL A 139 -2.68 -0.62 -3.06
N GLY A 140 -1.81 -0.06 -2.22
CA GLY A 140 -0.83 0.95 -2.60
C GLY A 140 0.55 0.62 -2.06
N TYR A 141 1.60 1.02 -2.80
CA TYR A 141 2.97 0.79 -2.36
C TYR A 141 3.97 1.74 -3.00
N TRP A 142 5.12 1.85 -2.36
CA TRP A 142 6.34 2.43 -2.92
C TRP A 142 7.56 1.76 -2.30
N LEU A 143 8.69 1.85 -3.00
CA LEU A 143 9.95 1.30 -2.55
C LEU A 143 11.07 2.27 -2.95
N ALA A 144 12.09 2.39 -2.13
CA ALA A 144 13.25 3.21 -2.43
C ALA A 144 13.94 2.73 -3.72
N PRO A 145 14.46 3.64 -4.58
CA PRO A 145 14.85 3.30 -5.94
C PRO A 145 15.96 2.25 -6.03
N GLU A 146 16.87 2.23 -5.05
CA GLU A 146 17.96 1.25 -4.96
C GLU A 146 17.47 -0.20 -4.76
N TYR A 147 16.21 -0.41 -4.38
CA TYR A 147 15.59 -1.73 -4.20
C TYR A 147 14.67 -2.16 -5.35
N HIS A 148 14.54 -1.32 -6.39
CA HIS A 148 13.73 -1.63 -7.56
C HIS A 148 14.31 -2.81 -8.35
N GLY A 149 13.46 -3.56 -9.06
CA GLY A 149 13.89 -4.68 -9.90
C GLY A 149 14.31 -5.96 -9.15
N GLN A 150 14.37 -5.94 -7.82
CA GLN A 150 14.81 -7.10 -7.01
C GLN A 150 13.68 -8.08 -6.64
N GLY A 151 12.45 -7.83 -7.11
CA GLY A 151 11.27 -8.68 -6.82
C GLY A 151 10.70 -8.55 -5.40
N LEU A 152 11.25 -7.66 -4.56
CA LEU A 152 10.83 -7.45 -3.17
C LEU A 152 9.35 -7.05 -3.06
N MET A 153 8.89 -6.11 -3.88
CA MET A 153 7.51 -5.66 -3.85
C MET A 153 6.51 -6.75 -4.28
N THR A 154 6.86 -7.58 -5.26
CA THR A 154 6.01 -8.72 -5.67
C THR A 154 5.87 -9.73 -4.53
N LYS A 155 6.96 -10.04 -3.83
CA LYS A 155 6.96 -10.91 -2.64
C LYS A 155 6.07 -10.34 -1.53
N ALA A 156 6.24 -9.07 -1.21
CA ALA A 156 5.46 -8.39 -0.18
C ALA A 156 3.97 -8.30 -0.52
N LEU A 157 3.64 -8.04 -1.79
CA LEU A 157 2.25 -7.97 -2.25
C LEU A 157 1.53 -9.30 -2.10
N ARG A 158 2.15 -10.43 -2.47
CA ARG A 158 1.58 -11.76 -2.23
C ARG A 158 1.34 -12.03 -0.74
N LEU A 159 2.32 -11.70 0.10
CA LEU A 159 2.20 -11.86 1.55
C LEU A 159 1.05 -11.02 2.13
N LEU A 160 0.95 -9.75 1.73
CA LEU A 160 -0.10 -8.85 2.21
C LEU A 160 -1.49 -9.39 1.84
N LEU A 161 -1.70 -9.71 0.56
CA LEU A 161 -2.97 -10.25 0.08
C LEU A 161 -3.33 -11.55 0.79
N HIS A 162 -2.36 -12.45 0.95
CA HIS A 162 -2.54 -13.68 1.71
C HIS A 162 -3.01 -13.42 3.15
N ARG A 163 -2.32 -12.53 3.87
CA ARG A 163 -2.69 -12.20 5.26
C ARG A 163 -4.09 -11.61 5.34
N VAL A 164 -4.41 -10.64 4.49
CA VAL A 164 -5.72 -9.97 4.50
C VAL A 164 -6.84 -10.95 4.15
N SER A 165 -6.62 -11.80 3.14
CA SER A 165 -7.59 -12.82 2.73
C SER A 165 -7.74 -13.92 3.78
N MET A 166 -6.65 -14.56 4.21
CA MET A 166 -6.73 -15.82 4.96
C MET A 166 -6.70 -15.65 6.47
N VAL A 167 -6.05 -14.60 6.98
CA VAL A 167 -5.77 -14.47 8.41
C VAL A 167 -6.65 -13.41 9.06
N GLU A 168 -6.85 -12.27 8.40
CA GLU A 168 -7.45 -11.10 9.04
C GLU A 168 -8.94 -10.95 8.78
N ALA A 169 -9.34 -10.62 7.55
CA ALA A 169 -10.66 -10.06 7.28
C ALA A 169 -11.52 -10.92 6.33
N GLY A 170 -10.99 -12.04 5.83
CA GLY A 170 -11.69 -12.85 4.82
C GLY A 170 -11.85 -12.15 3.48
N LYS A 171 -11.27 -10.96 3.30
CA LYS A 171 -11.47 -10.15 2.11
C LYS A 171 -10.79 -10.78 0.91
N ARG A 172 -11.56 -11.01 -0.15
CA ARG A 172 -11.11 -11.66 -1.38
C ARG A 172 -11.03 -10.69 -2.56
N LYS A 173 -11.51 -9.45 -2.43
CA LYS A 173 -11.54 -8.49 -3.53
C LYS A 173 -10.62 -7.31 -3.22
N PHE A 174 -9.74 -7.01 -4.16
CA PHE A 174 -8.77 -5.93 -4.06
C PHE A 174 -8.76 -5.11 -5.34
N ASN A 175 -8.56 -3.82 -5.18
CA ASN A 175 -8.28 -2.88 -6.25
C ASN A 175 -6.83 -2.42 -6.16
N ALA A 176 -6.29 -2.00 -7.30
CA ALA A 176 -5.02 -1.32 -7.35
C ALA A 176 -5.03 -0.34 -8.52
N HIS A 177 -4.32 0.77 -8.37
CA HIS A 177 -4.27 1.82 -9.39
C HIS A 177 -2.83 2.15 -9.70
N ALA A 178 -2.52 2.33 -10.99
CA ALA A 178 -1.20 2.72 -11.44
C ALA A 178 -1.31 3.82 -12.50
N PHE A 179 -0.53 4.90 -12.36
CA PHE A 179 -0.47 5.96 -13.37
C PHE A 179 -0.09 5.36 -14.72
N ILE A 180 -0.75 5.83 -15.79
CA ILE A 180 -0.36 5.45 -17.15
C ILE A 180 1.09 5.87 -17.37
N GLY A 181 1.92 4.90 -17.79
CA GLY A 181 3.37 5.05 -17.89
C GLY A 181 4.15 4.42 -16.73
N ASN A 182 3.51 4.13 -15.59
CA ASN A 182 4.12 3.34 -14.50
C ASN A 182 4.01 1.83 -14.79
N TYR A 183 4.59 1.41 -15.91
CA TYR A 183 4.64 0.00 -16.32
C TYR A 183 5.27 -0.93 -15.27
N PRO A 184 6.32 -0.53 -14.51
CA PRO A 184 6.86 -1.38 -13.45
C PRO A 184 5.83 -1.74 -12.38
N SER A 185 5.04 -0.78 -11.91
CA SER A 185 3.99 -1.02 -10.91
C SER A 185 2.87 -1.90 -11.47
N ARG A 186 2.38 -1.59 -12.68
CA ARG A 186 1.39 -2.43 -13.36
C ARG A 186 1.85 -3.89 -13.49
N ARG A 187 3.10 -4.10 -13.92
CA ARG A 187 3.65 -5.45 -14.08
C ARG A 187 3.78 -6.20 -12.75
N ILE A 188 4.04 -5.51 -11.64
CA ILE A 188 4.03 -6.13 -10.30
C ILE A 188 2.63 -6.63 -9.96
N MET A 189 1.60 -5.82 -10.20
CA MET A 189 0.20 -6.18 -9.94
C MET A 189 -0.23 -7.38 -10.81
N GLU A 190 0.05 -7.35 -12.11
CA GLU A 190 -0.26 -8.44 -13.04
C GLU A 190 0.40 -9.77 -12.63
N LYS A 191 1.66 -9.74 -12.14
CA LYS A 191 2.37 -10.93 -11.62
C LYS A 191 1.71 -11.58 -10.39
N VAL A 192 0.82 -10.85 -9.72
CA VAL A 192 0.09 -11.32 -8.54
C VAL A 192 -1.38 -11.60 -8.88
N GLY A 193 -1.76 -11.50 -10.16
CA GLY A 193 -3.08 -11.86 -10.66
C GLY A 193 -4.06 -10.70 -10.81
N PHE A 194 -3.64 -9.46 -10.55
CA PHE A 194 -4.48 -8.31 -10.88
C PHE A 194 -4.67 -8.20 -12.39
N VAL A 195 -5.91 -7.96 -12.80
CA VAL A 195 -6.27 -7.77 -14.21
C VAL A 195 -6.79 -6.35 -14.42
N VAL A 196 -6.34 -5.73 -15.52
CA VAL A 196 -6.96 -4.51 -16.02
C VAL A 196 -8.40 -4.85 -16.40
N GLN A 197 -9.35 -4.06 -15.95
CA GLN A 197 -10.75 -4.27 -16.33
C GLN A 197 -10.92 -3.98 -17.83
N GLU A 198 -11.68 -4.80 -18.55
CA GLU A 198 -12.08 -4.51 -19.93
C GLU A 198 -13.43 -3.76 -19.92
N GLY A 199 -13.63 -2.80 -20.82
CA GLY A 199 -14.87 -2.00 -20.88
C GLY A 199 -14.84 -0.77 -19.98
N GLU A 200 -15.99 -0.22 -19.59
CA GLU A 200 -16.08 1.00 -18.76
C GLU A 200 -15.41 0.82 -17.39
N GLY A 201 -14.70 1.86 -16.91
CA GLY A 201 -14.06 1.84 -15.58
C GLY A 201 -12.67 1.19 -15.50
N TRP A 202 -12.05 0.86 -16.64
CA TRP A 202 -10.64 0.44 -16.73
C TRP A 202 -9.65 1.55 -16.38
N GLU A 203 -10.13 2.78 -16.37
CA GLU A 203 -9.36 3.98 -16.19
C GLU A 203 -10.04 4.96 -15.24
N LYS A 204 -9.21 5.61 -14.41
CA LYS A 204 -9.61 6.71 -13.54
C LYS A 204 -8.72 7.92 -13.84
N THR A 205 -9.30 9.11 -13.83
CA THR A 205 -8.54 10.37 -13.86
C THR A 205 -8.49 10.95 -12.46
N VAL A 206 -7.31 11.40 -12.06
CA VAL A 206 -7.08 12.12 -10.81
C VAL A 206 -6.38 13.45 -11.11
N VAL A 207 -6.63 14.48 -10.31
CA VAL A 207 -5.89 15.74 -10.41
C VAL A 207 -4.73 15.70 -9.42
N LYS A 208 -3.50 15.77 -9.91
CA LYS A 208 -2.28 15.87 -9.08
C LYS A 208 -1.51 17.12 -9.50
N ASN A 209 -1.24 18.01 -8.55
CA ASN A 209 -0.51 19.26 -8.77
C ASN A 209 -1.11 20.11 -9.92
N GLY A 210 -2.44 20.19 -9.96
CA GLY A 210 -3.19 20.93 -11.00
C GLY A 210 -3.17 20.28 -12.39
N LYS A 211 -2.71 19.03 -12.52
CA LYS A 211 -2.68 18.29 -13.78
C LYS A 211 -3.55 17.05 -13.69
N GLU A 212 -4.32 16.80 -14.74
CA GLU A 212 -5.02 15.54 -14.91
C GLU A 212 -4.02 14.42 -15.21
N ILE A 213 -4.07 13.36 -14.40
CA ILE A 213 -3.28 12.15 -14.57
C ILE A 213 -4.25 10.98 -14.70
N ARG A 214 -4.04 10.20 -15.76
CA ARG A 214 -4.79 8.99 -16.05
C ARG A 214 -4.16 7.79 -15.35
N MET A 215 -4.98 6.88 -14.84
CA MET A 215 -4.56 5.67 -14.11
C MET A 215 -5.23 4.43 -14.67
N TRP A 216 -4.50 3.33 -14.79
CA TRP A 216 -5.12 2.01 -14.93
C TRP A 216 -5.78 1.62 -13.62
N VAL A 217 -7.00 1.09 -13.70
CA VAL A 217 -7.71 0.42 -12.60
C VAL A 217 -7.55 -1.09 -12.79
N LEU A 218 -6.93 -1.73 -11.81
CA LEU A 218 -6.75 -3.17 -11.80
C LEU A 218 -7.51 -3.77 -10.63
N ARG A 219 -8.10 -4.96 -10.85
CA ARG A 219 -8.81 -5.69 -9.80
C ARG A 219 -8.30 -7.10 -9.67
N LEU A 220 -8.39 -7.63 -8.46
CA LEU A 220 -8.09 -9.00 -8.12
C LEU A 220 -9.25 -9.57 -7.30
N SER A 221 -9.78 -10.71 -7.73
CA SER A 221 -10.62 -11.56 -6.90
C SER A 221 -9.82 -12.81 -6.57
N VAL A 222 -9.50 -12.99 -5.29
CA VAL A 222 -8.71 -14.10 -4.77
C VAL A 222 -9.62 -15.32 -4.64
N SER A 223 -9.30 -16.40 -5.35
CA SER A 223 -9.84 -17.73 -5.10
C SER A 223 -8.94 -18.52 -4.16
N ASP A 224 -9.44 -19.64 -3.61
CA ASP A 224 -8.62 -20.52 -2.79
C ASP A 224 -7.47 -21.15 -3.61
N GLU A 225 -7.69 -21.42 -4.91
CA GLU A 225 -6.62 -21.87 -5.81
C GLU A 225 -5.52 -20.81 -6.00
N ASP A 226 -5.86 -19.52 -6.05
CA ASP A 226 -4.86 -18.45 -6.19
C ASP A 226 -3.95 -18.40 -4.96
N VAL A 227 -4.54 -18.62 -3.78
CA VAL A 227 -3.81 -18.69 -2.52
C VAL A 227 -2.86 -19.88 -2.48
N GLU A 228 -3.27 -21.04 -2.99
CA GLU A 228 -2.40 -22.22 -3.10
C GLU A 228 -1.26 -22.02 -4.11
N LYS A 229 -1.52 -21.26 -5.19
CA LYS A 229 -0.52 -20.92 -6.23
C LYS A 229 0.44 -19.83 -5.78
N TRP A 230 0.08 -19.02 -4.78
CA TRP A 230 1.03 -18.10 -4.18
C TRP A 230 2.08 -18.92 -3.44
N GLU A 231 3.24 -19.08 -4.07
CA GLU A 231 4.47 -19.40 -3.35
C GLU A 231 4.72 -18.28 -2.35
N LEU A 232 4.10 -18.40 -1.18
CA LEU A 232 4.38 -17.54 -0.04
C LEU A 232 5.86 -17.71 0.22
N VAL A 233 6.53 -16.57 0.37
CA VAL A 233 7.95 -16.54 0.66
C VAL A 233 8.17 -17.47 1.85
N LYS A 234 8.98 -18.53 1.68
CA LYS A 234 9.63 -19.16 2.83
C LYS A 234 10.41 -18.03 3.48
N GLU A 235 9.94 -17.56 4.64
CA GLU A 235 10.56 -16.44 5.34
C GLU A 235 12.07 -16.67 5.35
N ALA A 236 12.81 -15.66 4.89
CA ALA A 236 14.25 -15.81 4.78
C ALA A 236 14.83 -15.91 6.20
N GLU A 237 15.86 -16.74 6.37
CA GLU A 237 16.59 -16.76 7.63
C GLU A 237 17.40 -15.46 7.80
N PRO A 238 17.46 -14.85 9.00
CA PRO A 238 18.24 -13.63 9.27
C PRO A 238 19.70 -13.78 8.83
N LEU A 239 20.33 -12.70 8.34
CA LEU A 239 21.74 -12.71 7.92
C LEU A 239 22.67 -13.31 8.99
N ASP A 240 22.48 -12.96 10.26
CA ASP A 240 23.31 -13.44 11.38
C ASP A 240 23.26 -14.97 11.54
N SER A 241 22.13 -15.60 11.19
CA SER A 241 21.99 -17.06 11.23
C SER A 241 22.69 -17.77 10.06
N LEU A 242 22.99 -17.04 8.98
CA LEU A 242 23.66 -17.55 7.79
C LEU A 242 25.19 -17.42 7.86
N VAL A 243 25.69 -16.44 8.61
CA VAL A 243 27.15 -16.19 8.80
C VAL A 243 27.75 -17.13 9.86
N GLY A 244 26.92 -17.80 10.66
CA GLY A 244 27.32 -18.73 11.72
C GLY A 244 27.50 -20.20 11.32
N LYS A 245 27.80 -20.52 10.05
CA LYS A 245 28.09 -21.89 9.58
C LYS A 245 29.49 -22.02 8.98
#